data_AF-A0A7W7IP20-F1
#
_entry.id   AF-A0A7W7IP20-F1
#
_cell.length_a   1.000
_cell.length_b   1.000
_cell.length_c   1.000
_cell.angle_alpha   90.00
_cell.angle_beta   90.00
_cell.angle_gamma   90.00
#
_symmetry.space_group_name_H-M   'P 1'
#
loop_
_entity.id
_entity.type
_entity.pdbx_description
1 polymer ?
#
loop_
_entity_poly.entity_id
_entity_poly.type
_entity_poly.pdbx_seq_one_letter_code
_entity_poly.pdbx_strand_id
1 'polypeptide(L)'
;MVLFLASFILHWTQSARAAAQEALEHGEAATGTFAYLADPQLWFESFQNWQSEFLSTAVLVVLSIFLRQRDSPESKPVAAPHDQTGD
;
A
#
# COMPACT_ATOMS: atom_id res chain seq x y z
N MET A 1 5.99 16.94 0.07
CA MET A 1 4.88 17.55 0.84
C MET A 1 3.98 18.42 -0.03
N VAL A 2 4.51 19.41 -0.76
CA VAL A 2 3.69 20.25 -1.66
C VAL A 2 2.93 19.43 -2.70
N LEU A 3 3.59 18.49 -3.38
CA LEU A 3 2.94 17.61 -4.36
C LEU A 3 1.84 16.73 -3.75
N PHE A 4 2.07 16.22 -2.53
CA PHE A 4 1.07 15.43 -1.81
C PHE A 4 -0.16 16.26 -1.46
N LEU A 5 0.03 17.48 -0.93
CA LEU A 5 -1.08 18.37 -0.61
C LEU A 5 -1.83 18.80 -1.87
N ALA A 6 -1.12 19.12 -2.94
CA ALA A 6 -1.72 19.46 -4.23
C ALA A 6 -2.52 18.28 -4.80
N SER A 7 -1.96 17.06 -4.81
CA SER A 7 -2.67 15.87 -5.29
C SER A 7 -3.88 15.54 -4.42
N PHE A 8 -3.76 15.69 -3.10
CA PHE A 8 -4.86 15.47 -2.17
C PHE A 8 -5.99 16.47 -2.38
N ILE A 9 -5.68 17.77 -2.51
CA ILE A 9 -6.68 18.81 -2.80
C ILE A 9 -7.35 18.58 -4.16
N LEU A 10 -6.58 18.22 -5.19
CA LEU A 10 -7.13 17.90 -6.51
C LEU A 10 -8.05 16.68 -6.46
N HIS A 11 -7.63 15.61 -5.78
CA HIS A 11 -8.44 14.41 -5.62
C HIS A 11 -9.73 14.70 -4.87
N TRP A 12 -9.65 15.40 -3.73
CA TRP A 12 -10.81 15.78 -2.94
C TRP A 12 -11.79 16.66 -3.73
N THR A 13 -11.31 17.74 -4.37
CA THR A 13 -12.18 18.63 -5.15
C THR A 13 -12.82 17.95 -6.35
N GLN A 14 -12.13 17.01 -7.00
CA GLN A 14 -12.71 16.23 -8.10
C GLN A 14 -13.72 15.21 -7.61
N SER A 15 -13.39 14.45 -6.56
CA SER A 15 -14.28 13.44 -5.99
C SER A 15 -15.58 14.09 -5.49
N ALA A 16 -15.48 15.24 -4.82
CA ALA A 16 -16.64 16.03 -4.39
C ALA A 16 -17.48 16.57 -5.56
N ARG A 17 -16.85 16.95 -6.68
CA ARG A 17 -17.56 17.40 -7.89
C ARG A 17 -18.29 16.25 -8.57
N ALA A 18 -17.66 15.09 -8.68
CA ALA A 18 -18.28 13.89 -9.22
C ALA A 18 -19.51 13.48 -8.39
N ALA A 19 -19.37 13.43 -7.06
CA ALA A 19 -20.48 13.13 -6.16
C ALA A 19 -21.62 14.17 -6.26
N ALA A 20 -21.28 15.46 -6.41
CA ALA A 20 -22.28 16.51 -6.60
C ALA A 20 -23.01 16.38 -7.95
N GLN A 21 -22.31 16.01 -9.02
CA GLN A 21 -22.93 15.76 -10.33
C GLN A 21 -23.87 14.57 -10.27
N GLU A 22 -23.45 13.47 -9.65
CA GLU A 22 -24.27 12.28 -9.45
C GLU A 22 -25.53 12.60 -8.62
N ALA A 23 -25.40 13.36 -7.51
CA ALA A 23 -26.55 13.81 -6.73
C ALA A 23 -27.55 14.62 -7.57
N LEU A 24 -27.07 15.53 -8.42
CA LEU A 24 -27.92 16.33 -9.31
C LEU A 24 -28.66 15.48 -10.35
N GLU A 25 -28.00 14.45 -10.90
CA GLU A 25 -28.61 13.50 -11.84
C GLU A 25 -29.72 12.68 -11.18
N HIS A 26 -29.58 12.38 -9.88
CA HIS A 26 -30.58 11.67 -9.09
C HIS A 26 -31.63 12.59 -8.45
N GLY A 27 -31.53 13.91 -8.65
CA GLY A 27 -32.45 14.90 -8.07
C GLY A 27 -32.24 15.14 -6.57
N GLU A 28 -31.10 14.74 -6.03
CA GLU A 28 -30.70 14.90 -4.63
C GLU A 28 -29.95 16.22 -4.39
N ALA A 29 -29.88 16.63 -3.13
CA ALA A 29 -29.13 17.83 -2.75
C ALA A 29 -27.62 17.53 -2.79
N ALA A 30 -26.88 18.29 -3.61
CA ALA A 30 -25.43 18.16 -3.68
C ALA A 30 -24.75 18.51 -2.34
N THR A 31 -23.91 17.60 -1.83
CA THR A 31 -23.07 17.83 -0.66
C THR A 31 -22.01 18.89 -0.97
N GLY A 32 -21.84 19.87 -0.08
CA GLY A 32 -20.82 20.90 -0.25
C GLY A 32 -19.41 20.31 -0.26
N THR A 33 -18.49 20.88 -1.04
CA THR A 33 -17.12 20.38 -1.19
C THR A 33 -16.40 20.19 0.16
N PHE A 34 -16.55 21.14 1.09
CA PHE A 34 -16.00 21.03 2.46
C PHE A 34 -16.67 19.95 3.31
N ALA A 35 -17.97 19.72 3.16
CA ALA A 35 -18.66 18.65 3.86
C ALA A 35 -18.20 17.27 3.35
N TYR A 36 -17.81 17.17 2.07
CA TYR A 36 -17.29 15.94 1.48
C TYR A 36 -15.98 15.44 2.10
N LEU A 37 -15.23 16.27 2.84
CA LEU A 37 -14.06 15.79 3.60
C LEU A 37 -14.42 14.77 4.69
N ALA A 38 -15.63 14.87 5.23
CA ALA A 38 -16.15 13.93 6.22
C ALA A 38 -16.87 12.74 5.57
N ASP A 39 -16.97 12.72 4.23
CA ASP A 39 -17.67 11.67 3.51
C ASP A 39 -16.82 10.38 3.46
N PRO A 40 -17.38 9.21 3.81
CA PRO A 40 -16.67 7.93 3.74
C PRO A 40 -16.12 7.60 2.34
N GLN A 41 -16.75 8.08 1.27
CA GLN A 41 -16.37 7.76 -0.11
C GLN A 41 -15.01 8.34 -0.47
N LEU A 42 -14.72 9.58 -0.07
CA LEU A 42 -13.40 10.20 -0.24
C LEU A 42 -12.29 9.36 0.42
N TRP A 43 -12.56 8.93 1.65
CA TRP A 43 -11.62 8.12 2.41
C TRP A 43 -11.48 6.73 1.82
N PHE A 44 -12.56 6.13 1.34
CA PHE A 44 -12.52 4.83 0.66
C PHE A 44 -11.61 4.89 -0.57
N GLU A 45 -11.79 5.86 -1.46
CA GLU A 45 -10.93 6.07 -2.63
C GLU A 45 -9.46 6.28 -2.23
N SER A 46 -9.22 7.11 -1.20
CA SER A 46 -7.88 7.35 -0.66
C SER A 46 -7.23 6.08 -0.07
N PHE A 47 -8.01 5.29 0.67
CA PHE A 47 -7.57 4.04 1.29
C PHE A 47 -7.33 2.94 0.26
N GLN A 48 -8.03 2.91 -0.86
CA GLN A 48 -7.73 1.97 -1.94
C GLN A 48 -6.35 2.23 -2.54
N ASN A 49 -6.02 3.50 -2.79
CA ASN A 49 -4.68 3.87 -3.25
C ASN A 49 -3.60 3.47 -2.23
N TRP A 50 -3.84 3.70 -0.94
CA TRP A 50 -2.89 3.28 0.11
C TRP A 50 -2.85 1.77 0.34
N GLN A 51 -3.95 1.06 0.15
CA GLN A 51 -4.02 -0.40 0.28
C GLN A 51 -3.02 -1.08 -0.65
N SER A 52 -2.93 -0.61 -1.90
CA SER A 52 -1.96 -1.11 -2.88
C SER A 52 -0.52 -0.93 -2.38
N GLU A 53 -0.19 0.25 -1.85
CA GLU A 53 1.14 0.57 -1.32
C GLU A 53 1.49 -0.27 -0.09
N PHE A 54 0.54 -0.46 0.83
CA PHE A 54 0.74 -1.33 2.00
C PHE A 54 0.96 -2.78 1.59
N LEU A 55 0.17 -3.30 0.64
CA LEU A 55 0.33 -4.66 0.14
C LEU A 55 1.68 -4.85 -0.55
N SER A 56 2.06 -3.91 -1.42
CA SER A 56 3.36 -3.90 -2.10
C SER A 56 4.51 -3.90 -1.09
N THR A 57 4.45 -3.01 -0.09
CA THR A 57 5.46 -2.92 0.98
C THR A 57 5.51 -4.21 1.79
N ALA A 58 4.38 -4.77 2.18
CA ALA A 58 4.32 -6.03 2.93
C ALA A 58 4.90 -7.20 2.14
N VAL A 59 4.56 -7.32 0.85
CA VAL A 59 5.11 -8.34 -0.06
C VAL A 59 6.61 -8.20 -0.18
N LEU A 60 7.12 -6.97 -0.37
CA LEU A 60 8.57 -6.72 -0.43
C LEU A 60 9.29 -7.09 0.88
N VAL A 61 8.71 -6.75 2.03
CA VAL A 61 9.28 -7.11 3.34
C VAL A 61 9.30 -8.63 3.53
N VAL A 62 8.19 -9.31 3.26
CA VAL A 62 8.08 -10.78 3.40
C VAL A 62 9.04 -11.49 2.44
N LEU A 63 9.10 -11.08 1.17
CA LEU A 63 10.04 -11.61 0.19
C LEU A 63 11.49 -11.38 0.63
N SER A 64 11.80 -10.20 1.16
CA SER A 64 13.14 -9.88 1.65
C SER A 64 13.55 -10.78 2.81
N ILE A 65 12.63 -11.04 3.76
CA ILE A 65 12.86 -11.97 4.87
C ILE A 65 13.04 -13.40 4.34
N PHE A 66 12.18 -13.85 3.45
CA PHE A 66 12.22 -15.20 2.88
C PHE A 66 13.51 -15.47 2.11
N LEU A 67 13.92 -14.54 1.23
CA LEU A 67 15.17 -14.65 0.47
C LEU A 67 16.39 -14.63 1.41
N ARG A 68 16.39 -13.76 2.42
CA ARG A 68 17.45 -13.71 3.42
C ARG A 68 17.56 -15.00 4.24
N GLN A 69 16.44 -15.64 4.55
CA GLN A 69 16.43 -16.95 5.21
C GLN A 69 16.90 -18.07 4.27
N ARG A 70 16.59 -18.00 2.98
CA ARG A 70 17.07 -18.97 1.97
C ARG A 70 18.59 -18.92 1.79
N ASP A 71 19.22 -17.77 1.98
CA ASP A 71 20.68 -17.61 1.93
C ASP A 71 21.42 -17.97 3.24
N SER A 72 20.73 -18.36 4.33
CA SER A 72 21.37 -18.70 5.62
C SER A 72 20.48 -19.62 6.47
N PRO A 73 20.61 -20.97 6.39
CA PRO A 73 21.40 -21.70 7.41
C PRO A 73 21.98 -23.10 7.01
N GLU A 74 22.03 -23.50 5.74
CA GLU A 74 22.45 -24.88 5.34
C GLU A 74 23.55 -24.91 4.25
N SER A 75 24.35 -23.86 4.14
CA SER A 75 25.44 -23.76 3.14
C SER A 75 26.85 -23.78 3.77
N LYS A 76 27.01 -24.51 4.87
CA LYS A 76 28.28 -25.23 5.05
C LYS A 76 28.04 -26.66 4.57
N PRO A 77 28.67 -27.10 3.45
CA PRO A 77 28.87 -28.51 3.26
C PRO A 77 29.61 -29.00 4.50
N VAL A 78 28.98 -29.87 5.28
CA VAL A 78 29.69 -30.77 6.19
C VAL A 78 30.72 -31.46 5.30
N ALA A 79 31.97 -31.01 5.40
CA ALA A 79 33.09 -31.65 4.78
C ALA A 79 33.17 -33.08 5.35
N ALA A 80 32.75 -34.06 4.56
CA ALA A 80 33.41 -35.37 4.59
C ALA A 80 34.85 -35.19 4.10
N PRO A 81 35.86 -35.98 4.52
CA PRO A 81 35.81 -37.26 5.24
C PRO A 81 36.57 -37.27 6.58
N HIS A 82 36.21 -38.19 7.48
CA HIS A 82 36.99 -38.52 8.66
C HIS A 82 38.10 -39.51 8.27
N ASP A 83 39.21 -38.99 7.75
CA ASP A 83 40.43 -39.77 7.58
C ASP A 83 41.61 -38.98 8.14
N GLN A 84 42.47 -39.66 8.89
CA GLN A 84 43.70 -39.20 9.57
C GLN A 84 43.58 -38.68 11.03
N THR A 85 43.59 -39.63 11.96
CA THR A 85 44.50 -39.65 13.13
C THR A 85 44.80 -41.15 13.34
N GLY A 86 46.01 -41.69 13.17
CA GLY A 86 47.30 -41.12 13.54
C GLY A 86 47.64 -41.48 14.99
N ASP A 87 47.64 -42.78 15.32
CA ASP A 87 48.63 -43.50 16.16
C ASP A 87 48.24 -44.99 16.29
#